data_AF-A0A1E5MF63-F1
#
_entry.id   AF-A0A1E5MF63-F1
#
_cell.length_a   1.000
_cell.length_b   1.000
_cell.length_c   1.000
_cell.angle_alpha   90.00
_cell.angle_beta   90.00
_cell.angle_gamma   90.00
#
_symmetry.space_group_name_H-M   'P 1'
#
loop_
_entity.id
_entity.type
_entity.pdbx_description
1 polymer ?
#
loop_
_entity_poly.entity_id
_entity_poly.type
_entity_poly.pdbx_seq_one_letter_code
_entity_poly.pdbx_strand_id
1 'polypeptide(L)'
;MAVVRETAAITAYRTGDFATALRELRTYRRIAGKNDQLPMMVDCERGLGRPERALELGRSIDRAALDTAVQVELAIAMSGARLDLGNPTAALGELEIPQLDPTTAYSWSPALYSAYAATLEELGRQDEADEWWARVDRAAAALAEVADENAWETVDVVEEEVEGHDERGSDEPDEPSADELGAPEHGADGLDDTDQLGGDDPDDDLGEIDDDNPRDIDGSAAG
;
A
#
# COMPACT_ATOMS: atom_id res chain seq x y z
N MET A 1 -1.33 17.68 -4.42
CA MET A 1 -0.12 17.19 -3.72
C MET A 1 -0.31 15.83 -3.06
N ALA A 2 -1.50 15.46 -2.55
CA ALA A 2 -1.73 14.14 -1.96
C ALA A 2 -1.42 12.96 -2.91
N VAL A 3 -1.92 13.00 -4.15
CA VAL A 3 -1.69 11.94 -5.15
C VAL A 3 -0.21 11.68 -5.43
N VAL A 4 0.62 12.73 -5.45
CA VAL A 4 2.09 12.59 -5.63
C VAL A 4 2.71 11.83 -4.46
N ARG A 5 2.26 12.11 -3.22
CA ARG A 5 2.72 11.40 -2.02
C ARG A 5 2.29 9.94 -2.02
N GLU A 6 1.04 9.67 -2.43
CA GLU A 6 0.52 8.31 -2.57
C GLU A 6 1.30 7.52 -3.63
N THR A 7 1.57 8.12 -4.79
CA THR A 7 2.33 7.45 -5.85
C THR A 7 3.75 7.15 -5.40
N ALA A 8 4.42 8.11 -4.76
CA ALA A 8 5.76 7.90 -4.20
C ALA A 8 5.77 6.78 -3.14
N ALA A 9 4.74 6.75 -2.28
CA ALA A 9 4.56 5.69 -1.30
C ALA A 9 4.40 4.31 -1.94
N ILE A 10 3.52 4.18 -2.94
CA ILE A 10 3.26 2.91 -3.64
C ILE A 10 4.51 2.41 -4.34
N THR A 11 5.28 3.31 -4.99
CA THR A 11 6.56 2.95 -5.60
C THR A 11 7.54 2.43 -4.56
N ALA A 12 7.75 3.16 -3.47
CA ALA A 12 8.66 2.76 -2.40
C ALA A 12 8.24 1.43 -1.76
N TYR A 13 6.94 1.23 -1.53
CA TYR A 13 6.37 0.00 -1.01
C TYR A 13 6.70 -1.20 -1.91
N ARG A 14 6.47 -1.05 -3.23
CA ARG A 14 6.75 -2.10 -4.22
C ARG A 14 8.24 -2.42 -4.36
N THR A 15 9.12 -1.48 -4.05
CA THR A 15 10.58 -1.72 -4.05
C THR A 15 11.11 -2.18 -2.70
N GLY A 16 10.25 -2.36 -1.68
CA GLY A 16 10.63 -2.78 -0.33
C GLY A 16 11.28 -1.69 0.53
N ASP A 17 11.25 -0.42 0.10
CA ASP A 17 11.67 0.71 0.93
C ASP A 17 10.50 1.14 1.85
N PHE A 18 10.26 0.30 2.86
CA PHE A 18 9.13 0.46 3.77
C PHE A 18 9.23 1.72 4.63
N ALA A 19 10.45 2.19 4.95
CA ALA A 19 10.65 3.41 5.73
C ALA A 19 10.20 4.64 4.93
N THR A 20 10.64 4.74 3.68
CA THR A 20 10.19 5.82 2.78
C THR A 20 8.70 5.72 2.52
N ALA A 21 8.18 4.52 2.21
CA ALA A 21 6.76 4.31 1.97
C ALA A 21 5.91 4.81 3.16
N LEU A 22 6.24 4.38 4.38
CA LEU A 22 5.52 4.76 5.59
C LEU A 22 5.53 6.27 5.85
N ARG A 23 6.67 6.94 5.63
CA ARG A 23 6.77 8.41 5.75
C ARG A 23 5.85 9.12 4.77
N GLU A 24 5.83 8.68 3.51
CA GLU A 24 4.98 9.26 2.48
C GLU A 24 3.49 8.97 2.74
N LEU A 25 3.14 7.77 3.19
CA LEU A 25 1.76 7.40 3.56
C LEU A 25 1.23 8.22 4.74
N ARG A 26 2.05 8.44 5.79
CA ARG A 26 1.68 9.32 6.92
C ARG A 26 1.42 10.74 6.42
N THR A 27 2.25 11.22 5.50
CA THR A 27 2.08 12.54 4.88
C THR A 27 0.82 12.60 4.02
N TYR A 28 0.57 11.60 3.18
CA TYR A 28 -0.64 11.44 2.40
C TYR A 28 -1.89 11.48 3.30
N ARG A 29 -1.94 10.65 4.35
CA ARG A 29 -3.05 10.58 5.31
C ARG A 29 -3.33 11.93 5.95
N ARG A 30 -2.29 12.68 6.36
CA ARG A 30 -2.44 14.03 6.94
C ARG A 30 -3.03 15.04 5.94
N ILE A 31 -2.61 14.99 4.67
CA ILE A 31 -3.04 15.96 3.65
C ILE A 31 -4.41 15.60 3.08
N ALA A 32 -4.66 14.31 2.82
CA ALA A 32 -5.89 13.81 2.23
C ALA A 32 -7.02 13.66 3.27
N GLY A 33 -6.68 13.46 4.55
CA GLY A 33 -7.65 13.19 5.61
C GLY A 33 -8.32 11.82 5.49
N LYS A 34 -7.74 10.90 4.73
CA LYS A 34 -8.29 9.56 4.45
C LYS A 34 -7.45 8.47 5.11
N ASN A 35 -8.11 7.36 5.47
CA ASN A 35 -7.49 6.17 6.05
C ASN A 35 -7.52 4.97 5.09
N ASP A 36 -7.73 5.21 3.80
CA ASP A 36 -7.73 4.21 2.73
C ASP A 36 -6.39 3.46 2.61
N GLN A 37 -5.27 4.15 2.85
CA GLN A 37 -3.94 3.55 2.84
C GLN A 37 -3.48 2.96 4.19
N LEU A 38 -4.37 2.85 5.18
CA LEU A 38 -4.02 2.29 6.49
C LEU A 38 -3.46 0.86 6.41
N PRO A 39 -4.01 -0.08 5.60
CA PRO A 39 -3.46 -1.43 5.47
C PRO A 39 -1.99 -1.43 5.00
N MET A 40 -1.67 -0.64 3.98
CA MET A 40 -0.29 -0.53 3.47
C MET A 40 0.67 0.02 4.53
N MET A 41 0.21 0.95 5.38
CA MET A 41 1.03 1.43 6.50
C MET A 41 1.32 0.33 7.53
N VAL A 42 0.32 -0.52 7.82
CA VAL A 42 0.48 -1.70 8.70
C VAL A 42 1.50 -2.67 8.10
N ASP A 43 1.39 -2.97 6.80
CA ASP A 43 2.36 -3.81 6.10
C ASP A 43 3.78 -3.21 6.08
N CYS A 44 3.92 -1.89 5.98
CA CYS A 44 5.23 -1.24 6.10
C CYS A 44 5.85 -1.43 7.49
N GLU A 45 5.08 -1.30 8.59
CA GLU A 45 5.61 -1.56 9.94
C GLU A 45 6.05 -3.03 10.09
N ARG A 46 5.29 -3.98 9.50
CA ARG A 46 5.70 -5.39 9.42
C ARG A 46 7.00 -5.58 8.63
N GLY A 47 7.11 -4.95 7.46
CA GLY A 47 8.31 -4.99 6.62
C GLY A 47 9.55 -4.39 7.28
N LEU A 48 9.37 -3.51 8.27
CA LEU A 48 10.42 -2.97 9.14
C LEU A 48 10.74 -3.87 10.35
N GLY A 49 10.12 -5.04 10.46
CA GLY A 49 10.29 -5.97 11.58
C GLY A 49 9.60 -5.50 12.87
N ARG A 50 8.52 -4.70 12.76
CA ARG A 50 7.79 -4.13 13.90
C ARG A 50 6.32 -4.59 13.93
N PRO A 51 6.04 -5.90 13.99
CA PRO A 51 4.68 -6.42 13.92
C PRO A 51 3.77 -5.96 15.08
N GLU A 52 4.29 -5.74 16.28
CA GLU A 52 3.50 -5.16 17.39
C GLU A 52 3.01 -3.76 17.04
N ARG A 53 3.90 -2.94 16.46
CA ARG A 53 3.55 -1.58 16.03
C ARG A 53 2.55 -1.60 14.89
N ALA A 54 2.65 -2.57 13.98
CA ALA A 54 1.68 -2.81 12.93
C ALA A 54 0.28 -3.05 13.51
N LEU A 55 0.17 -3.91 14.53
CA LEU A 55 -1.09 -4.21 15.21
C LEU A 55 -1.67 -3.01 15.95
N GLU A 56 -0.83 -2.21 16.62
CA GLU A 56 -1.27 -0.96 17.26
C GLU A 56 -1.80 0.03 16.23
N LEU A 57 -1.09 0.19 15.12
CA LEU A 57 -1.47 1.11 14.05
C LEU A 57 -2.80 0.69 13.41
N GLY A 58 -2.99 -0.59 13.12
CA GLY A 58 -4.25 -1.09 12.55
C GLY A 58 -5.45 -0.93 13.50
N ARG A 59 -5.22 -0.86 14.82
CA ARG A 59 -6.26 -0.58 15.83
C ARG A 59 -6.47 0.90 16.11
N SER A 60 -5.72 1.79 15.45
CA SER A 60 -5.82 3.25 15.67
C SER A 60 -7.11 3.87 15.13
N ILE A 61 -7.84 3.14 14.28
CA ILE A 61 -9.08 3.57 13.65
C ILE A 61 -10.12 2.46 13.84
N ASP A 62 -11.38 2.86 14.05
CA ASP A 62 -12.49 1.91 14.04
C ASP A 62 -12.64 1.31 12.64
N ARG A 63 -12.55 -0.01 12.56
CA ARG A 63 -12.66 -0.79 11.32
C ARG A 63 -13.98 -0.49 10.60
N ALA A 64 -15.07 -0.32 11.34
CA ALA A 64 -16.39 -0.05 10.76
C ALA A 64 -16.48 1.32 10.07
N ALA A 65 -15.54 2.23 10.30
CA ALA A 65 -15.46 3.53 9.64
C ALA A 65 -14.72 3.49 8.29
N LEU A 66 -14.14 2.35 7.92
CA LEU A 66 -13.41 2.15 6.66
C LEU A 66 -14.34 1.59 5.58
N ASP A 67 -14.00 1.80 4.32
CA ASP A 67 -14.67 1.11 3.21
C ASP A 67 -14.41 -0.41 3.29
N THR A 68 -15.33 -1.22 2.80
CA THR A 68 -15.32 -2.68 2.93
C THR A 68 -14.03 -3.28 2.36
N ALA A 69 -13.55 -2.82 1.21
CA ALA A 69 -12.29 -3.29 0.64
C ALA A 69 -11.10 -2.99 1.57
N VAL A 70 -11.07 -1.78 2.16
CA VAL A 70 -10.01 -1.38 3.10
C VAL A 70 -10.10 -2.16 4.41
N GLN A 71 -11.30 -2.51 4.89
CA GLN A 71 -11.49 -3.39 6.05
C GLN A 71 -10.86 -4.76 5.81
N VAL A 72 -11.07 -5.33 4.63
CA VAL A 72 -10.54 -6.64 4.23
C VAL A 72 -9.01 -6.58 4.12
N GLU A 73 -8.47 -5.59 3.44
CA GLU A 73 -7.02 -5.38 3.34
C GLU A 73 -6.39 -5.20 4.72
N LEU A 74 -7.03 -4.43 5.61
CA LEU A 74 -6.55 -4.25 6.98
C LEU A 74 -6.54 -5.57 7.75
N ALA A 75 -7.59 -6.39 7.63
CA ALA A 75 -7.65 -7.70 8.27
C ALA A 75 -6.52 -8.62 7.79
N ILE A 76 -6.23 -8.62 6.48
CA ILE A 76 -5.12 -9.39 5.90
C ILE A 76 -3.77 -8.92 6.46
N ALA A 77 -3.52 -7.61 6.47
CA ALA A 77 -2.28 -7.05 7.01
C ALA A 77 -2.10 -7.36 8.52
N MET A 78 -3.17 -7.25 9.30
CA MET A 78 -3.19 -7.56 10.73
C MET A 78 -2.96 -9.04 11.01
N SER A 79 -3.55 -9.93 10.20
CA SER A 79 -3.28 -11.37 10.24
C SER A 79 -1.81 -11.67 9.95
N GLY A 80 -1.25 -11.05 8.92
CA GLY A 80 0.19 -11.13 8.64
C GLY A 80 1.05 -10.71 9.83
N ALA A 81 0.71 -9.61 10.51
CA ALA A 81 1.46 -9.18 11.70
C ALA A 81 1.38 -10.20 12.85
N ARG A 82 0.27 -10.94 12.98
CA ARG A 82 0.15 -12.04 13.95
C ARG A 82 1.02 -13.24 13.58
N LEU A 83 1.14 -13.55 12.29
CA LEU A 83 2.03 -14.60 11.80
C LEU A 83 3.50 -14.25 12.03
N ASP A 84 3.89 -12.99 11.80
CA ASP A 84 5.25 -12.51 12.08
C ASP A 84 5.63 -12.67 13.57
N LEU A 85 4.62 -12.63 14.47
CA LEU A 85 4.76 -12.89 15.90
C LEU A 85 4.70 -14.37 16.30
N GLY A 86 4.59 -15.29 15.33
CA GLY A 86 4.44 -16.72 15.59
C GLY A 86 3.11 -17.10 16.23
N ASN A 87 2.04 -16.31 16.02
CA ASN A 87 0.72 -16.54 16.60
C ASN A 87 -0.34 -16.86 15.54
N PRO A 88 -0.26 -18.01 14.85
CA PRO A 88 -1.14 -18.34 13.73
C PRO A 88 -2.63 -18.48 14.11
N THR A 89 -2.93 -18.92 15.33
CA THR A 89 -4.32 -18.97 15.83
C THR A 89 -4.93 -17.56 15.92
N ALA A 90 -4.14 -16.58 16.37
CA ALA A 90 -4.59 -15.20 16.43
C ALA A 90 -4.69 -14.59 15.03
N ALA A 91 -3.78 -14.98 14.12
CA ALA A 91 -3.83 -14.57 12.72
C ALA A 91 -5.14 -15.01 12.05
N LEU A 92 -5.55 -16.26 12.28
CA LEU A 92 -6.81 -16.78 11.73
C LEU A 92 -8.01 -15.95 12.22
N GLY A 93 -8.03 -15.63 13.52
CA GLY A 93 -9.09 -14.81 14.11
C GLY A 93 -9.16 -13.37 13.58
N GLU A 94 -8.07 -12.79 13.08
CA GLU A 94 -8.13 -11.46 12.42
C GLU A 94 -8.84 -11.54 11.05
N LEU A 95 -8.84 -12.71 10.40
CA LEU A 95 -9.44 -12.94 9.07
C LEU A 95 -10.90 -13.39 9.12
N GLU A 96 -11.40 -13.80 10.29
CA GLU A 96 -12.80 -14.20 10.53
C GLU A 96 -13.73 -12.97 10.61
N ILE A 97 -13.72 -12.15 9.56
CA ILE A 97 -14.54 -10.94 9.41
C ILE A 97 -15.85 -11.26 8.64
N PRO A 98 -16.90 -10.43 8.73
CA PRO A 98 -18.16 -10.65 8.01
C PRO A 98 -18.01 -10.80 6.49
N GLN A 99 -16.96 -10.21 5.93
CA GLN A 99 -16.62 -10.27 4.51
C GLN A 99 -16.07 -11.64 4.07
N LEU A 100 -15.72 -12.54 5.00
CA LEU A 100 -15.32 -13.91 4.69
C LEU A 100 -16.56 -14.76 4.33
N ASP A 101 -17.22 -14.40 3.23
CA ASP A 101 -18.48 -14.99 2.77
C ASP A 101 -18.34 -15.63 1.37
N PRO A 102 -18.29 -16.97 1.28
CA PRO A 102 -18.05 -17.67 0.02
C PRO A 102 -19.21 -17.61 -0.98
N THR A 103 -20.34 -16.97 -0.64
CA THR A 103 -21.51 -16.93 -1.51
C THR A 103 -21.41 -15.92 -2.66
N THR A 104 -20.63 -14.85 -2.48
CA THR A 104 -20.49 -13.77 -3.46
C THR A 104 -19.01 -13.44 -3.66
N ALA A 105 -18.59 -13.33 -4.91
CA ALA A 105 -17.22 -12.94 -5.26
C ALA A 105 -17.14 -11.41 -5.45
N TYR A 106 -16.40 -10.74 -4.57
CA TYR A 106 -16.01 -9.35 -4.71
C TYR A 106 -14.54 -9.26 -5.14
N SER A 107 -14.11 -8.09 -5.62
CA SER A 107 -12.72 -7.87 -6.06
C SER A 107 -11.66 -8.23 -5.01
N TRP A 108 -11.98 -8.07 -3.73
CA TRP A 108 -11.10 -8.40 -2.61
C TRP A 108 -11.23 -9.86 -2.13
N SER A 109 -12.25 -10.62 -2.57
CA SER A 109 -12.53 -11.98 -2.06
C SER A 109 -11.39 -12.97 -2.29
N PRO A 110 -10.75 -13.05 -3.49
CA PRO A 110 -9.65 -13.98 -3.69
C PRO A 110 -8.48 -13.75 -2.73
N ALA A 111 -8.15 -12.49 -2.44
CA ALA A 111 -7.06 -12.15 -1.51
C ALA A 111 -7.38 -12.59 -0.08
N LEU A 112 -8.61 -12.33 0.39
CA LEU A 112 -9.05 -12.74 1.73
C LEU A 112 -9.05 -14.26 1.90
N TYR A 113 -9.59 -14.99 0.91
CA TYR A 113 -9.63 -16.46 0.94
C TYR A 113 -8.23 -17.07 0.89
N SER A 114 -7.32 -16.47 0.12
CA SER A 114 -5.93 -16.90 0.05
C SER A 114 -5.22 -16.73 1.39
N ALA A 115 -5.39 -15.58 2.04
CA ALA A 115 -4.82 -15.34 3.36
C ALA A 115 -5.38 -16.32 4.42
N TYR A 116 -6.69 -16.60 4.35
CA TYR A 116 -7.34 -17.55 5.26
C TYR A 116 -6.84 -18.98 5.05
N ALA A 117 -6.76 -19.44 3.79
CA ALA A 117 -6.23 -20.75 3.45
C ALA A 117 -4.77 -20.91 3.90
N ALA A 118 -3.91 -19.95 3.59
CA ALA A 118 -2.50 -19.99 4.02
C ALA A 118 -2.35 -20.02 5.55
N THR A 119 -3.21 -19.31 6.28
CA THR A 119 -3.20 -19.35 7.75
C THR A 119 -3.68 -20.70 8.30
N LEU A 120 -4.62 -21.36 7.64
CA LEU A 120 -5.03 -22.73 7.98
C LEU A 120 -3.90 -23.73 7.75
N GLU A 121 -3.10 -23.57 6.68
CA GLU A 121 -1.92 -24.40 6.42
C GLU A 121 -0.88 -24.27 7.53
N GLU A 122 -0.60 -23.04 7.98
CA GLU A 122 0.30 -22.77 9.11
C GLU A 122 -0.17 -23.44 10.41
N LEU A 123 -1.49 -23.58 10.57
CA LEU A 123 -2.11 -24.32 11.69
C LEU A 123 -2.15 -25.85 11.47
N GLY A 124 -1.69 -26.35 10.32
CA GLY A 124 -1.74 -27.77 9.96
C GLY A 124 -3.14 -28.27 9.57
N ARG A 125 -4.10 -27.38 9.30
CA ARG A 125 -5.49 -27.71 8.93
C ARG A 125 -5.63 -27.85 7.41
N GLN A 126 -4.87 -28.78 6.83
CA GLN A 126 -4.71 -28.94 5.37
C GLN A 126 -6.03 -29.18 4.63
N ASP A 127 -6.87 -30.10 5.12
CA ASP A 127 -8.16 -30.41 4.46
C ASP A 127 -9.05 -29.15 4.32
N GLU A 128 -9.07 -28.29 5.33
CA GLU A 128 -9.83 -27.03 5.29
C GLU A 128 -9.18 -26.00 4.39
N ALA A 129 -7.84 -25.91 4.41
CA ALA A 129 -7.09 -25.02 3.53
C ALA A 129 -7.38 -25.33 2.05
N ASP A 130 -7.37 -26.60 1.66
CA ASP A 130 -7.68 -27.06 0.31
C ASP A 130 -9.07 -26.62 -0.14
N GLU A 131 -10.08 -26.70 0.74
CA GLU A 131 -11.41 -26.20 0.42
C GLU A 131 -11.42 -24.68 0.17
N TRP A 132 -10.64 -23.92 0.95
CA TRP A 132 -10.53 -22.47 0.79
C TRP A 132 -9.75 -22.08 -0.46
N TRP A 133 -8.71 -22.82 -0.83
CA TRP A 133 -8.03 -22.65 -2.11
C TRP A 133 -8.97 -22.90 -3.29
N ALA A 134 -9.82 -23.93 -3.23
CA ALA A 134 -10.85 -24.14 -4.26
C ALA A 134 -11.88 -22.99 -4.32
N ARG A 135 -12.10 -22.26 -3.21
CA ARG A 135 -12.91 -21.03 -3.20
C ARG A 135 -12.17 -19.85 -3.83
N VAL A 136 -10.86 -19.74 -3.65
CA VAL A 136 -10.02 -18.74 -4.35
C VAL A 136 -10.17 -18.89 -5.86
N ASP A 137 -9.98 -20.12 -6.38
CA ASP A 137 -10.08 -20.40 -7.81
C ASP A 137 -11.46 -20.04 -8.37
N ARG A 138 -12.53 -20.42 -7.66
CA ARG A 138 -13.91 -20.10 -8.05
C ARG A 138 -14.17 -18.59 -8.07
N ALA A 139 -13.72 -17.88 -7.05
CA ALA A 139 -13.88 -16.43 -6.95
C ALA A 139 -13.11 -15.70 -8.06
N ALA A 140 -11.88 -16.12 -8.34
CA ALA A 140 -11.07 -15.58 -9.42
C ALA A 140 -11.71 -15.81 -10.80
N ALA A 141 -12.22 -17.02 -11.05
CA ALA A 141 -12.92 -17.34 -12.30
C ALA A 141 -14.19 -16.49 -12.50
N ALA A 142 -15.01 -16.33 -11.45
CA ALA A 142 -16.22 -15.51 -11.51
C ALA A 142 -15.91 -14.03 -11.81
N LEU A 143 -14.86 -13.48 -11.19
CA LEU A 143 -14.45 -12.09 -11.46
C LEU A 143 -13.89 -11.93 -12.88
N ALA A 144 -13.19 -12.92 -13.41
CA ALA A 144 -12.66 -12.91 -14.76
C ALA A 144 -13.79 -12.95 -15.82
N GLU A 145 -14.82 -13.75 -15.61
CA GLU A 145 -16.00 -13.82 -16.47
C GLU A 145 -16.71 -12.45 -16.53
N VAL A 146 -16.96 -11.82 -15.38
CA VAL A 146 -17.56 -10.48 -15.32
C VAL A 146 -16.66 -9.42 -15.99
N ALA A 147 -15.34 -9.51 -15.82
CA ALA A 147 -14.41 -8.59 -16.48
C ALA A 147 -14.44 -8.75 -18.00
N ASP A 148 -14.54 -9.99 -18.50
CA ASP A 148 -14.66 -10.29 -19.93
C ASP A 148 -16.00 -9.82 -20.49
N GLU A 149 -17.12 -10.07 -19.80
CA GLU A 149 -18.46 -9.60 -20.20
C GLU A 149 -18.51 -8.07 -20.35
N ASN A 150 -17.89 -7.34 -19.41
CA ASN A 150 -17.78 -5.88 -19.48
C ASN A 150 -16.75 -5.39 -20.52
N ALA A 151 -15.83 -6.24 -20.98
CA ALA A 151 -14.86 -5.87 -22.02
C ALA A 151 -15.54 -5.68 -23.40
N TRP A 152 -16.70 -6.31 -23.62
CA TRP A 152 -17.50 -6.15 -24.83
C TRP A 152 -18.38 -4.89 -24.83
N GLU A 153 -18.51 -4.17 -23.71
CA GLU A 153 -19.09 -2.81 -23.67
C GLU A 153 -18.02 -1.78 -24.10
N THR A 154 -17.47 -1.97 -25.30
CA THR A 154 -16.52 -1.02 -25.90
C THR A 154 -17.28 0.22 -26.36
N VAL A 155 -16.84 1.40 -25.90
CA VAL A 155 -17.25 2.69 -26.45
C VAL A 155 -16.70 2.80 -27.87
N ASP A 156 -17.57 2.78 -28.87
CA ASP A 156 -17.22 3.13 -30.24
C ASP A 156 -16.75 4.59 -30.27
N VAL A 157 -15.43 4.80 -30.38
CA VAL A 157 -14.88 6.11 -30.72
C VAL A 157 -15.18 6.34 -32.20
N VAL A 158 -16.30 7.01 -32.47
CA VAL A 158 -16.56 7.60 -33.77
C VAL A 158 -15.60 8.77 -33.92
N GLU A 159 -14.56 8.62 -34.74
CA GLU A 159 -13.79 9.76 -35.22
C GLU A 159 -14.72 10.61 -36.10
N GLU A 160 -15.25 11.69 -35.54
CA GLU A 160 -15.92 12.72 -36.32
C GLU A 160 -14.82 13.64 -36.89
N GLU A 161 -14.53 13.52 -38.19
CA GLU A 161 -13.72 14.51 -38.90
C GLU A 161 -14.47 15.85 -38.87
N VAL A 162 -14.03 16.76 -38.00
CA VAL A 162 -14.52 18.15 -37.98
C VAL A 162 -13.93 18.87 -39.19
N GLU A 163 -14.63 18.79 -40.32
CA GLU A 163 -14.30 19.56 -41.51
C GLU A 163 -14.87 20.99 -41.42
N GLY A 164 -13.98 21.99 -41.40
CA GLY A 164 -14.28 23.31 -41.93
C GLY A 164 -14.15 24.50 -40.97
N HIS A 165 -12.94 25.05 -40.86
CA HIS A 165 -12.76 26.48 -41.14
C HIS A 165 -11.33 26.76 -41.64
N ASP A 166 -11.14 26.66 -42.95
CA ASP A 166 -10.07 27.36 -43.66
C ASP A 166 -10.26 28.87 -43.52
N GLU A 167 -9.19 29.60 -43.19
CA GLU A 167 -8.72 30.73 -44.02
C GLU A 167 -7.43 31.36 -43.45
N ARG A 168 -6.46 31.53 -44.38
CA ARG A 168 -5.21 32.33 -44.39
C ARG A 168 -3.94 31.49 -44.21
N GLY A 169 -2.99 31.47 -45.14
CA GLY A 169 -2.83 32.18 -46.41
C GLY A 169 -1.49 31.76 -47.00
N SER A 170 -1.46 31.63 -48.33
CA SER A 170 -0.32 31.32 -49.21
C SER A 170 0.93 32.19 -48.96
N ASP A 171 2.12 31.60 -48.92
CA ASP A 171 3.02 31.49 -50.09
C ASP A 171 4.29 30.68 -49.75
N GLU A 172 4.89 30.13 -50.81
CA GLU A 172 5.76 28.95 -50.88
C GLU A 172 7.29 29.27 -50.79
N PRO A 173 8.26 28.37 -51.10
CA PRO A 173 9.41 28.02 -50.26
C PRO A 173 10.77 28.56 -50.75
N ASP A 174 11.82 28.45 -49.93
CA ASP A 174 13.22 28.61 -50.39
C ASP A 174 14.21 27.78 -49.55
N GLU A 175 14.84 26.79 -50.19
CA GLU A 175 16.14 26.18 -49.86
C GLU A 175 16.84 25.93 -51.22
N PRO A 176 18.19 25.84 -51.35
CA PRO A 176 19.17 25.42 -50.33
C PRO A 176 20.53 26.15 -50.37
N SER A 177 21.41 25.91 -49.39
CA SER A 177 22.87 25.94 -49.63
C SER A 177 23.65 25.05 -48.65
N ALA A 178 24.48 24.17 -49.22
CA ALA A 178 25.41 23.28 -48.55
C ALA A 178 26.78 23.94 -48.27
N ASP A 179 27.63 23.17 -47.57
CA ASP A 179 29.07 23.37 -47.25
C ASP A 179 29.37 24.28 -46.04
N GLU A 180 30.29 23.99 -45.10
CA GLU A 180 31.36 22.99 -45.02
C GLU A 180 31.86 22.94 -43.54
N LEU A 181 32.22 21.73 -43.09
CA LEU A 181 33.34 21.35 -42.20
C LEU A 181 33.79 22.22 -41.00
N GLY A 182 33.93 21.55 -39.84
CA GLY A 182 34.88 21.99 -38.80
C GLY A 182 34.76 21.26 -37.47
N ALA A 183 35.36 20.06 -37.34
CA ALA A 183 35.74 19.52 -36.03
C ALA A 183 36.90 20.35 -35.43
N PRO A 184 37.01 20.42 -34.09
CA PRO A 184 38.09 19.64 -33.49
C PRO A 184 37.76 18.98 -32.14
N GLU A 185 38.45 17.87 -31.92
CA GLU A 185 38.65 17.21 -30.63
C GLU A 185 39.60 18.00 -29.71
N HIS A 186 39.43 17.78 -28.41
CA HIS A 186 40.40 17.76 -27.28
C HIS A 186 39.75 18.42 -26.05
N GLY A 187 39.82 17.89 -24.83
CA GLY A 187 40.60 16.78 -24.30
C GLY A 187 40.14 16.44 -22.89
N ALA A 188 40.76 15.38 -22.37
CA ALA A 188 40.51 14.72 -21.11
C ALA A 188 40.87 15.53 -19.85
N ASP A 189 40.62 14.88 -18.70
CA ASP A 189 41.03 15.14 -17.32
C ASP A 189 39.91 15.78 -16.46
N GLY A 190 39.52 15.23 -15.31
CA GLY A 190 40.03 14.08 -14.57
C GLY A 190 39.04 13.66 -13.48
N LEU A 191 39.05 12.35 -13.20
CA LEU A 191 38.45 11.76 -12.02
C LEU A 191 39.49 11.84 -10.89
N ASP A 192 39.15 12.43 -9.76
CA ASP A 192 39.73 12.06 -8.47
C ASP A 192 38.82 12.40 -7.29
N ASP A 193 38.96 11.55 -6.29
CA ASP A 193 38.21 11.26 -5.07
C ASP A 193 37.64 12.43 -4.23
N THR A 194 36.54 12.16 -3.52
CA THR A 194 36.63 11.95 -2.06
C THR A 194 35.31 11.49 -1.42
N ASP A 195 35.44 10.33 -0.79
CA ASP A 195 34.64 9.74 0.27
C ASP A 195 34.41 10.73 1.44
N GLN A 196 33.17 10.83 1.94
CA GLN A 196 32.90 11.32 3.29
C GLN A 196 31.50 10.89 3.76
N LEU A 197 31.50 9.76 4.49
CA LEU A 197 30.48 9.38 5.45
C LEU A 197 30.44 10.40 6.59
N GLY A 198 29.25 10.92 6.90
CA GLY A 198 28.98 11.75 8.06
C GLY A 198 27.53 11.57 8.48
N GLY A 199 27.33 10.85 9.58
CA GLY A 199 26.03 10.68 10.21
C GLY A 199 25.59 11.91 10.98
N ASP A 200 24.27 12.09 11.08
CA ASP A 200 23.62 12.93 12.08
C ASP A 200 22.27 12.28 12.41
N ASP A 201 22.26 11.54 13.51
CA ASP A 201 21.07 11.20 14.29
C ASP A 201 20.84 12.34 15.29
N PRO A 202 19.69 13.03 15.28
CA PRO A 202 19.26 13.83 16.41
C PRO A 202 18.21 13.08 17.24
N ASP A 203 18.72 12.51 18.33
CA ASP A 203 18.13 12.40 19.68
C ASP A 203 16.61 12.20 19.85
N ASP A 204 16.30 10.99 20.33
CA ASP A 204 15.12 10.63 21.12
C ASP A 204 15.07 11.44 22.43
N ASP A 205 14.13 12.39 22.52
CA ASP A 205 13.72 13.02 23.77
C ASP A 205 12.49 12.29 24.33
N LEU A 206 12.73 11.16 24.99
CA LEU A 206 11.74 10.48 25.82
C LEU A 206 11.75 11.11 27.22
N GLY A 207 10.90 12.13 27.39
CA GLY A 207 10.58 12.69 28.70
C GLY A 207 9.94 11.67 29.63
N GLU A 208 10.54 11.56 30.81
CA GLU A 208 10.24 10.69 31.94
C GLU A 208 8.75 10.66 32.34
N ILE A 209 8.20 9.45 32.51
CA ILE A 209 6.95 9.23 33.22
C ILE A 209 7.35 9.03 34.69
N ASP A 210 7.07 10.03 35.52
CA ASP A 210 7.27 9.97 36.96
C ASP A 210 6.32 8.90 37.55
N ASP A 211 6.95 7.84 38.06
CA ASP A 211 6.33 6.68 38.69
C ASP A 211 6.10 7.00 40.18
N ASP A 212 5.04 7.76 40.48
CA ASP A 212 4.69 8.10 41.85
C ASP A 212 3.47 7.29 42.31
N ASN A 213 3.73 6.07 42.76
CA ASN A 213 2.90 5.41 43.76
C ASN A 213 3.76 4.57 44.70
N PRO A 214 3.76 4.93 45.99
CA PRO A 214 3.37 3.91 46.94
C PRO A 214 2.38 4.42 48.01
N ARG A 215 1.32 3.63 48.11
CA ARG A 215 0.39 3.42 49.23
C ARG A 215 0.98 3.63 50.63
N ASP A 216 0.21 4.31 51.48
CA ASP A 216 0.07 4.07 52.93
C ASP A 216 -1.38 4.44 53.33
N ILE A 217 -2.29 3.50 53.53
CA ILE A 217 -2.68 2.82 54.79
C ILE A 217 -3.22 3.78 55.88
N ASP A 218 -4.43 3.40 56.32
CA ASP A 218 -5.09 3.63 57.62
C ASP A 218 -6.10 4.77 57.80
N GLY A 219 -7.20 4.43 58.48
CA GLY A 219 -7.89 5.39 59.34
C GLY A 219 -9.38 5.62 59.12
N SER A 220 -10.18 4.79 59.78
CA SER A 220 -11.24 5.25 60.70
C SER A 220 -12.61 5.72 60.16
N ALA A 221 -13.59 4.83 60.37
CA ALA A 221 -14.82 5.02 61.16
C ALA A 221 -15.75 6.25 60.98
N ALA A 222 -17.04 5.90 61.11
CA ALA A 222 -18.18 6.67 61.62
C ALA A 222 -19.07 7.40 60.60
N GLY A 223 -20.37 7.07 60.66
CA GLY A 223 -21.46 7.84 60.06
C GLY A 223 -22.58 6.97 59.55
#